data_AF-A0A392MSS0-F1
#
_entry.id   AF-A0A392MSS0-F1
#
_cell.length_a   1.000
_cell.length_b   1.000
_cell.length_c   1.000
_cell.angle_alpha   90.00
_cell.angle_beta   90.00
_cell.angle_gamma   90.00
#
_symmetry.space_group_name_H-M   'P 1'
#
loop_
_entity.id
_entity.type
_entity.pdbx_description
1 polymer ?
#
loop_
_entity_poly.entity_id
_entity_poly.type
_entity_poly.pdbx_seq_one_letter_code
_entity_poly.pdbx_strand_id
1 'polypeptide(L)'
;MHQGMNNFLHQSLLFSWSLHYDSGMLRRPAEVLGQVHVATRMRPGDALWALAYGGPLSLLPVTISNIDEETLEPLQGNFPLSSATTSLAAPIFRIISIAIQHPRNNEELSRGRGPEVLSKILNYLLQTLSSLDVGKHDGVRDEELVAAVVSVCQSQKINHTLKVQLFATLVLDLKIWSLCSYGIQKKLLSSLADMVFTESTVMRDANAIQMLLDGCRRCYWIVREIDSVNSFSLAGATRPVGEINALVDELLVVVELLIVAAPPSLVSADVRCLLGFMVDCPQPNQ
;
A
#
# COMPACT_ATOMS: atom_id res chain seq x y z
N MET A 1 28.68 -10.56 8.18
CA MET A 1 28.36 -9.11 8.16
C MET A 1 29.01 -8.37 7.00
N HIS A 2 30.31 -8.55 6.70
CA HIS A 2 30.95 -7.87 5.56
C HIS A 2 30.45 -8.25 4.16
N GLN A 3 29.95 -9.47 3.97
CA GLN A 3 29.43 -9.94 2.67
C GLN A 3 28.01 -9.42 2.33
N GLY A 4 27.21 -9.08 3.35
CA GLY A 4 25.86 -8.52 3.16
C GLY A 4 25.86 -7.05 2.74
N MET A 5 26.86 -6.26 3.19
CA MET A 5 27.01 -4.86 2.80
C MET A 5 27.47 -4.68 1.34
N ASN A 6 28.27 -5.61 0.81
CA ASN A 6 28.68 -5.54 -0.60
C ASN A 6 27.52 -5.86 -1.55
N ASN A 7 26.63 -6.79 -1.20
CA ASN A 7 25.42 -7.05 -1.97
C ASN A 7 24.44 -5.86 -1.89
N PHE A 8 24.35 -5.19 -0.74
CA PHE A 8 23.52 -3.99 -0.56
C PHE A 8 23.95 -2.82 -1.46
N LEU A 9 25.26 -2.57 -1.58
CA LEU A 9 25.80 -1.55 -2.47
C LEU A 9 25.61 -1.92 -3.94
N HIS A 10 25.77 -3.19 -4.30
CA HIS A 10 25.57 -3.66 -5.67
C HIS A 10 24.09 -3.62 -6.11
N GLN A 11 23.15 -3.94 -5.21
CA GLN A 11 21.71 -3.88 -5.47
C GLN A 11 21.18 -2.44 -5.54
N SER A 12 21.70 -1.54 -4.70
CA SER A 12 21.37 -0.11 -4.75
C SER A 12 21.86 0.54 -6.04
N LEU A 13 23.00 0.08 -6.57
CA LEU A 13 23.52 0.51 -7.88
C LEU A 13 22.66 -0.04 -9.03
N LEU A 14 22.25 -1.31 -9.01
CA LEU A 14 21.43 -1.89 -10.07
C LEU A 14 20.06 -1.19 -10.23
N PHE A 15 19.41 -0.78 -9.13
CA PHE A 15 18.18 0.02 -9.18
C PHE A 15 18.39 1.43 -9.81
N SER A 16 19.59 2.00 -9.67
CA SER A 16 19.94 3.29 -10.25
C SER A 16 20.17 3.22 -11.76
N TRP A 17 20.56 2.06 -12.30
CA TRP A 17 20.92 1.89 -13.72
C TRP A 17 19.73 1.62 -14.66
N SER A 18 18.54 1.30 -14.14
CA SER A 18 17.35 1.06 -14.98
C SER A 18 16.56 2.32 -15.35
N LEU A 19 16.93 3.50 -14.83
CA LEU A 19 16.33 4.78 -15.18
C LEU A 19 17.24 5.46 -16.22
N HIS A 20 16.81 5.53 -17.47
CA HIS A 20 17.53 6.28 -18.51
C HIS A 20 17.52 7.78 -18.15
N TYR A 21 18.70 8.34 -17.94
CA TYR A 21 18.95 9.69 -17.45
C TYR A 21 18.81 10.75 -18.54
N ASP A 22 18.03 11.79 -18.28
CA ASP A 22 18.18 13.07 -18.97
C ASP A 22 18.49 14.18 -17.93
N SER A 23 19.63 14.83 -18.13
CA SER A 23 20.21 15.79 -17.19
C SER A 23 19.53 17.15 -17.30
N GLY A 24 18.66 17.48 -16.34
CA GLY A 24 18.01 18.78 -16.22
C GLY A 24 18.45 19.53 -14.97
N MET A 25 19.67 20.08 -14.97
CA MET A 25 20.13 21.01 -13.93
C MET A 25 19.27 22.30 -13.93
N LEU A 26 18.28 22.39 -13.04
CA LEU A 26 17.68 23.67 -12.68
C LEU A 26 18.20 24.14 -11.30
N ARG A 27 19.50 24.48 -11.23
CA ARG A 27 19.96 25.47 -10.26
C ARG A 27 19.34 26.79 -10.69
N ARG A 28 18.39 27.35 -9.92
CA ARG A 28 18.17 28.80 -9.99
C ARG A 28 19.44 29.44 -9.41
N PRO A 29 20.21 30.22 -10.18
CA PRO A 29 21.26 31.05 -9.60
C PRO A 29 20.60 31.95 -8.54
N ALA A 30 21.29 32.21 -7.44
CA ALA A 30 20.80 33.10 -6.39
C ALA A 30 20.24 34.40 -7.00
N GLU A 31 18.99 34.76 -6.69
CA GLU A 31 18.46 36.07 -7.04
C GLU A 31 19.26 37.12 -6.26
N VAL A 32 20.06 37.92 -6.98
CA VAL A 32 20.85 39.01 -6.39
C VAL A 32 19.90 40.19 -6.18
N LEU A 33 19.30 40.27 -5.00
CA LEU A 33 18.70 41.51 -4.50
C LEU A 33 19.82 42.36 -3.91
N GLY A 34 20.43 43.20 -4.75
CA GLY A 34 21.42 44.19 -4.34
C GLY A 34 22.64 43.61 -3.61
N GLN A 35 23.57 42.99 -4.34
CA GLN A 35 24.86 42.46 -3.86
C GLN A 35 24.83 41.45 -2.68
N VAL A 36 23.66 41.12 -2.13
CA VAL A 36 23.51 40.10 -1.08
C VAL A 36 23.12 38.78 -1.72
N HIS A 37 23.93 37.74 -1.48
CA HIS A 37 23.58 36.37 -1.86
C HIS A 37 22.46 35.88 -0.93
N VAL A 38 21.24 35.75 -1.45
CA VAL A 38 20.13 35.16 -0.71
C VAL A 38 20.19 33.64 -0.87
N ALA A 39 20.74 32.96 0.14
CA ALA A 39 20.67 31.51 0.24
C ALA A 39 19.25 31.10 0.68
N THR A 40 18.51 30.41 -0.18
CA THR A 40 17.20 29.86 0.18
C THR A 40 17.40 28.71 1.16
N ARG A 41 16.98 28.88 2.42
CA ARG A 41 16.97 27.78 3.39
C ARG A 41 15.87 26.79 3.01
N MET A 42 16.26 25.62 2.50
CA MET A 42 15.35 24.49 2.34
C MET A 42 15.24 23.76 3.68
N ARG A 43 14.03 23.31 4.07
CA ARG A 43 13.92 22.43 5.23
C ARG A 43 14.58 21.09 4.89
N PRO A 44 15.22 20.39 5.85
CA PRO A 44 15.85 19.10 5.57
C PRO A 44 14.91 18.07 4.91
N GLY A 45 13.61 18.08 5.26
CA GLY A 45 12.58 17.26 4.62
C GLY A 45 12.38 17.60 3.13
N ASP A 46 12.48 18.89 2.79
CA ASP A 46 12.42 19.38 1.40
C ASP A 46 13.72 19.07 0.64
N ALA A 47 14.86 18.96 1.34
CA ALA A 47 16.18 18.86 0.72
C ALA A 47 16.64 17.44 0.42
N LEU A 48 16.30 16.44 1.25
CA LEU A 48 16.85 15.08 1.11
C LEU A 48 16.41 14.41 -0.21
N TRP A 49 15.19 14.69 -0.67
CA TRP A 49 14.58 14.03 -1.83
C TRP A 49 14.35 14.95 -3.03
N ALA A 50 14.28 16.28 -2.84
CA ALA A 50 14.20 17.22 -3.97
C ALA A 50 15.54 17.41 -4.72
N LEU A 51 16.64 16.89 -4.17
CA LEU A 51 18.00 17.00 -4.70
C LEU A 51 18.61 15.67 -5.18
N ALA A 52 18.01 14.51 -4.85
CA ALA A 52 18.63 13.21 -5.06
C ALA A 52 17.98 12.42 -6.21
N TYR A 53 18.83 11.93 -7.11
CA TYR A 53 18.49 10.83 -8.01
C TYR A 53 18.03 9.61 -7.18
N GLY A 54 16.81 9.13 -7.40
CA GLY A 54 16.30 7.89 -6.77
C GLY A 54 14.99 8.01 -5.99
N GLY A 55 14.49 9.21 -5.69
CA GLY A 55 13.18 9.43 -5.08
C GLY A 55 12.94 8.70 -3.73
N PRO A 56 11.75 8.85 -3.12
CA PRO A 56 11.45 8.20 -1.84
C PRO A 56 11.37 6.66 -1.94
N LEU A 57 11.19 6.11 -3.14
CA LEU A 57 11.15 4.66 -3.37
C LEU A 57 12.52 3.98 -3.25
N SER A 58 13.62 4.72 -3.31
CA SER A 58 14.98 4.18 -3.12
C SER A 58 15.20 3.53 -1.75
N LEU A 59 14.32 3.80 -0.78
CA LEU A 59 14.36 3.16 0.53
C LEU A 59 13.72 1.77 0.57
N LEU A 60 12.85 1.44 -0.40
CA LEU A 60 12.10 0.19 -0.38
C LEU A 60 12.95 -1.08 -0.35
N PRO A 61 14.11 -1.17 -1.04
CA PRO A 61 14.96 -2.35 -0.94
C PRO A 61 15.41 -2.70 0.48
N VAL A 62 15.43 -1.72 1.40
CA VAL A 62 15.81 -1.93 2.81
C VAL A 62 14.76 -2.75 3.59
N THR A 63 13.52 -2.82 3.10
CA THR A 63 12.46 -3.64 3.71
C THR A 63 12.48 -5.10 3.24
N ILE A 64 13.31 -5.42 2.26
CA ILE A 64 13.35 -6.71 1.58
C ILE A 64 14.62 -7.46 1.99
N SER A 65 14.52 -8.77 2.24
CA SER A 65 15.68 -9.58 2.64
C SER A 65 16.41 -10.20 1.45
N ASN A 66 15.69 -10.47 0.35
CA ASN A 66 16.25 -11.08 -0.85
C ASN A 66 15.47 -10.65 -2.12
N ILE A 67 16.16 -10.56 -3.24
CA ILE A 67 15.60 -10.16 -4.54
C ILE A 67 16.06 -11.17 -5.59
N ASP A 68 15.16 -11.54 -6.49
CA ASP A 68 15.49 -12.36 -7.66
C ASP A 68 16.33 -11.57 -8.65
N GLU A 69 17.48 -12.12 -9.06
CA GLU A 69 18.46 -11.39 -9.88
C GLU A 69 17.97 -11.12 -11.32
N GLU A 70 17.05 -11.94 -11.83
CA GLU A 70 16.55 -11.82 -13.21
C GLU A 70 15.28 -10.96 -13.29
N THR A 71 14.34 -11.16 -12.36
CA THR A 71 13.03 -10.51 -12.37
C THR A 71 12.98 -9.26 -11.51
N LEU A 72 13.95 -9.08 -10.60
CA LEU A 72 13.98 -8.04 -9.57
C LEU A 72 12.75 -8.07 -8.64
N GLU A 73 12.06 -9.22 -8.55
CA GLU A 73 10.96 -9.45 -7.63
C GLU A 73 11.49 -9.78 -6.22
N PRO A 74 10.81 -9.34 -5.15
CA PRO A 74 11.15 -9.74 -3.79
C PRO A 74 10.98 -11.26 -3.61
N LEU A 75 12.01 -11.93 -3.08
CA LEU A 75 11.96 -13.35 -2.76
C LEU A 75 11.83 -13.55 -1.25
N GLN A 76 11.02 -14.52 -0.83
CA GLN A 76 11.01 -14.92 0.57
C GLN A 76 12.38 -15.50 0.95
N GLY A 77 13.08 -14.79 1.83
CA GLY A 77 14.42 -15.15 2.30
C GLY A 77 14.43 -15.84 3.68
N ASN A 78 15.63 -15.98 4.25
CA ASN A 78 15.83 -16.56 5.58
C ASN A 78 15.03 -15.83 6.67
N PHE A 79 14.25 -16.57 7.47
CA PHE A 79 13.30 -16.06 8.47
C PHE A 79 13.85 -14.93 9.39
N PRO A 80 15.05 -15.01 9.99
CA PRO A 80 15.54 -13.95 10.88
C PRO A 80 15.82 -12.63 10.15
N LEU A 81 16.30 -12.70 8.91
CA LEU A 81 16.60 -11.53 8.11
C LEU A 81 15.32 -10.87 7.60
N SER A 82 14.36 -11.67 7.10
CA SER A 82 13.06 -11.19 6.64
C SER A 82 12.27 -10.50 7.76
N SER A 83 12.32 -11.01 8.99
CA SER A 83 11.71 -10.34 10.16
C SER A 83 12.35 -8.99 10.46
N ALA A 84 13.69 -8.93 10.45
CA ALA A 84 14.43 -7.71 10.70
C ALA A 84 14.16 -6.63 9.64
N THR A 85 14.15 -6.97 8.35
CA THR A 85 13.88 -5.99 7.28
C THR A 85 12.41 -5.56 7.26
N THR A 86 11.48 -6.47 7.54
CA THR A 86 10.05 -6.15 7.65
C THR A 86 9.77 -5.17 8.79
N SER A 87 10.58 -5.16 9.85
CA SER A 87 10.49 -4.17 10.93
C SER A 87 10.68 -2.72 10.48
N LEU A 88 11.37 -2.52 9.35
CA LEU A 88 11.64 -1.21 8.78
C LEU A 88 10.53 -0.74 7.84
N ALA A 89 9.54 -1.58 7.52
CA ALA A 89 8.47 -1.23 6.59
C ALA A 89 7.67 -0.02 7.05
N ALA A 90 7.03 -0.08 8.23
CA ALA A 90 6.23 1.01 8.75
C ALA A 90 6.97 2.37 8.79
N PRO A 91 8.20 2.50 9.33
CA PRO A 91 8.92 3.77 9.29
C PRO A 91 9.28 4.21 7.86
N ILE A 92 9.60 3.29 6.93
CA ILE A 92 9.89 3.66 5.54
C ILE A 92 8.63 4.16 4.81
N PHE A 93 7.48 3.50 4.97
CA PHE A 93 6.21 4.00 4.43
C PHE A 93 5.85 5.39 4.99
N ARG A 94 6.12 5.66 6.27
CA ARG A 94 5.95 7.01 6.87
C ARG A 94 6.92 8.04 6.27
N ILE A 95 8.17 7.68 5.99
CA ILE A 95 9.10 8.56 5.30
C ILE A 95 8.59 8.88 3.89
N ILE A 96 8.10 7.86 3.18
CA ILE A 96 7.48 8.02 1.86
C ILE A 96 6.28 8.97 1.95
N SER A 97 5.37 8.81 2.93
CA SER A 97 4.19 9.67 3.07
C SER A 97 4.54 11.14 3.31
N ILE A 98 5.64 11.43 4.02
CA ILE A 98 6.14 12.80 4.17
C ILE A 98 6.76 13.28 2.86
N ALA A 99 7.62 12.47 2.24
CA ALA A 99 8.38 12.86 1.06
C ALA A 99 7.50 13.14 -0.15
N ILE A 100 6.42 12.39 -0.34
CA ILE A 100 5.57 12.47 -1.53
C ILE A 100 4.63 13.69 -1.52
N GLN A 101 4.61 14.45 -0.42
CA GLN A 101 3.98 15.77 -0.35
C GLN A 101 4.78 16.83 -1.11
N HIS A 102 6.04 16.56 -1.47
CA HIS A 102 6.83 17.43 -2.34
C HIS A 102 6.50 17.18 -3.82
N PRO A 103 6.22 18.24 -4.63
CA PRO A 103 5.81 18.08 -6.02
C PRO A 103 6.76 17.24 -6.88
N ARG A 104 8.08 17.42 -6.75
CA ARG A 104 9.05 16.64 -7.53
C ARG A 104 9.01 15.14 -7.20
N ASN A 105 8.89 14.81 -5.91
CA ASN A 105 8.78 13.41 -5.49
C ASN A 105 7.45 12.79 -5.92
N ASN A 106 6.37 13.57 -5.94
CA ASN A 106 5.09 13.14 -6.47
C ASN A 106 5.18 12.81 -7.97
N GLU A 107 5.83 13.67 -8.76
CA GLU A 107 6.05 13.44 -10.18
C GLU A 107 6.88 12.18 -10.43
N GLU A 108 7.98 12.00 -9.69
CA GLU A 108 8.81 10.79 -9.77
C GLU A 108 8.04 9.53 -9.36
N LEU A 109 7.22 9.60 -8.30
CA LEU A 109 6.35 8.51 -7.88
C LEU A 109 5.35 8.14 -8.98
N SER A 110 4.80 9.14 -9.67
CA SER A 110 3.86 8.94 -10.78
C SER A 110 4.55 8.35 -12.02
N ARG A 111 5.72 8.88 -12.40
CA ARG A 111 6.48 8.43 -13.58
C ARG A 111 7.06 7.03 -13.39
N GLY A 112 7.55 6.74 -12.18
CA GLY A 112 8.24 5.50 -11.84
C GLY A 112 7.32 4.32 -11.49
N ARG A 113 6.02 4.36 -11.85
CA ARG A 113 5.05 3.32 -11.49
C ARG A 113 5.01 3.03 -9.99
N GLY A 114 5.05 4.09 -9.20
CA GLY A 114 5.16 4.04 -7.76
C GLY A 114 4.08 3.22 -7.06
N PRO A 115 2.79 3.40 -7.39
CA PRO A 115 1.72 2.57 -6.82
C PRO A 115 1.95 1.07 -7.03
N GLU A 116 2.41 0.65 -8.22
CA GLU A 116 2.66 -0.76 -8.52
C GLU A 116 3.88 -1.31 -7.80
N VAL A 117 4.96 -0.52 -7.70
CA VAL A 117 6.15 -0.92 -6.92
C VAL A 117 5.77 -1.06 -5.44
N LEU A 118 5.05 -0.09 -4.88
CA LEU A 118 4.58 -0.13 -3.49
C LEU A 118 3.67 -1.34 -3.24
N SER A 119 2.78 -1.67 -4.17
CA SER A 119 1.90 -2.83 -4.08
C SER A 119 2.67 -4.15 -4.09
N LYS A 120 3.69 -4.29 -4.94
CA LYS A 120 4.58 -5.47 -4.94
C LYS A 120 5.31 -5.64 -3.61
N ILE A 121 5.87 -4.55 -3.08
CA ILE A 121 6.55 -4.58 -1.78
C ILE A 121 5.57 -4.90 -0.66
N LEU A 122 4.39 -4.29 -0.66
CA LEU A 122 3.36 -4.56 0.33
C LEU A 122 2.92 -6.04 0.30
N ASN A 123 2.70 -6.61 -0.88
CA ASN A 123 2.40 -8.03 -1.04
C ASN A 123 3.49 -8.93 -0.42
N TYR A 124 4.76 -8.65 -0.72
CA TYR A 124 5.89 -9.36 -0.11
C TYR A 124 5.91 -9.24 1.42
N LEU A 125 5.68 -8.04 1.96
CA LEU A 125 5.68 -7.77 3.39
C LEU A 125 4.54 -8.51 4.09
N LEU A 126 3.32 -8.48 3.53
CA LEU A 126 2.15 -9.14 4.10
C LEU A 126 2.32 -10.67 4.12
N GLN A 127 2.89 -11.25 3.07
CA GLN A 127 3.22 -12.67 3.05
C GLN A 127 4.31 -13.02 4.08
N THR A 128 5.32 -12.15 4.23
CA THR A 128 6.37 -12.34 5.23
C THR A 128 5.79 -12.30 6.64
N LEU A 129 4.94 -11.32 6.96
CA LEU A 129 4.25 -11.22 8.26
C LEU A 129 3.39 -12.47 8.53
N SER A 130 2.63 -12.92 7.53
CA SER A 130 1.83 -14.14 7.62
C SER A 130 2.67 -15.38 7.97
N SER A 131 3.88 -15.49 7.41
CA SER A 131 4.82 -16.59 7.71
C SER A 131 5.46 -16.48 9.10
N LEU A 132 5.55 -15.26 9.67
CA LEU A 132 6.15 -14.99 10.98
C LEU A 132 5.16 -15.23 12.13
N ASP A 133 3.85 -15.18 11.85
CA ASP A 133 2.77 -15.28 12.85
C ASP A 133 2.61 -16.68 13.50
N VAL A 134 3.53 -17.62 13.21
CA VAL A 134 3.61 -18.93 13.88
C VAL A 134 4.15 -18.80 15.32
N GLY A 135 4.66 -17.63 15.74
CA GLY A 135 5.18 -17.45 17.09
C GLY A 135 5.22 -16.01 17.59
N LYS A 136 4.15 -15.60 18.29
CA LYS A 136 4.14 -14.48 19.27
C LYS A 136 4.71 -13.15 18.75
N HIS A 137 3.98 -12.46 17.89
CA HIS A 137 4.13 -11.01 17.78
C HIS A 137 2.89 -10.32 18.34
N ASP A 138 3.13 -9.38 19.25
CA ASP A 138 2.13 -8.47 19.80
C ASP A 138 1.56 -7.66 18.63
N GLY A 139 0.25 -7.76 18.38
CA GLY A 139 -0.42 -7.26 17.17
C GLY A 139 -0.23 -5.77 16.88
N VAL A 140 0.39 -5.03 17.80
CA VAL A 140 0.79 -3.62 17.69
C VAL A 140 1.67 -3.34 16.46
N ARG A 141 2.67 -4.17 16.15
CA ARG A 141 3.58 -3.92 15.00
C ARG A 141 2.89 -4.04 13.65
N ASP A 142 1.89 -4.90 13.61
CA ASP A 142 1.12 -5.24 12.42
C ASP A 142 0.11 -4.12 12.10
N GLU A 143 -0.50 -3.52 13.12
CA GLU A 143 -1.32 -2.32 12.98
C GLU A 143 -0.53 -1.09 12.51
N GLU A 144 0.74 -0.98 12.90
CA GLU A 144 1.60 0.13 12.47
C GLU A 144 1.85 0.14 10.96
N LEU A 145 1.94 -1.04 10.33
CA LEU A 145 2.09 -1.14 8.89
C LEU A 145 0.84 -0.61 8.17
N VAL A 146 -0.36 -1.02 8.61
CA VAL A 146 -1.63 -0.54 8.06
C VAL A 146 -1.69 0.99 8.16
N ALA A 147 -1.41 1.54 9.34
CA ALA A 147 -1.41 2.99 9.55
C ALA A 147 -0.40 3.72 8.64
N ALA A 148 0.78 3.13 8.40
CA ALA A 148 1.78 3.71 7.51
C ALA A 148 1.34 3.69 6.03
N VAL A 149 0.72 2.60 5.57
CA VAL A 149 0.18 2.49 4.19
C VAL A 149 -0.99 3.46 3.98
N VAL A 150 -1.90 3.55 4.95
CA VAL A 150 -2.99 4.54 4.97
C VAL A 150 -2.43 5.96 4.90
N SER A 151 -1.38 6.25 5.69
CA SER A 151 -0.70 7.55 5.66
C SER A 151 -0.12 7.88 4.28
N VAL A 152 0.48 6.92 3.57
CA VAL A 152 0.93 7.13 2.18
C VAL A 152 -0.23 7.54 1.28
N CYS A 153 -1.35 6.83 1.33
CA CYS A 153 -2.53 7.16 0.51
C CYS A 153 -3.09 8.55 0.83
N GLN A 154 -3.27 8.89 2.10
CA GLN A 154 -3.84 10.16 2.55
C GLN A 154 -2.91 11.37 2.36
N SER A 155 -1.59 11.14 2.39
CA SER A 155 -0.61 12.22 2.25
C SER A 155 -0.61 12.86 0.86
N GLN A 156 -1.19 12.19 -0.15
CA GLN A 156 -1.34 12.75 -1.47
C GLN A 156 -2.41 13.83 -1.53
N LYS A 157 -1.98 15.08 -1.65
CA LYS A 157 -2.86 16.26 -1.72
C LYS A 157 -2.80 17.01 -3.05
N ILE A 158 -1.78 16.73 -3.86
CA ILE A 158 -1.45 17.53 -5.05
C ILE A 158 -1.93 16.85 -6.33
N ASN A 159 -1.83 15.51 -6.39
CA ASN A 159 -2.14 14.72 -7.57
C ASN A 159 -3.28 13.74 -7.27
N HIS A 160 -4.49 14.10 -7.71
CA HIS A 160 -5.69 13.29 -7.50
C HIS A 160 -5.62 11.93 -8.18
N THR A 161 -5.15 11.88 -9.43
CA THR A 161 -5.02 10.63 -10.19
C THR A 161 -4.07 9.66 -9.49
N LEU A 162 -2.93 10.13 -8.99
CA LEU A 162 -2.00 9.31 -8.23
C LEU A 162 -2.63 8.83 -6.91
N LYS A 163 -3.39 9.69 -6.23
CA LYS A 163 -4.10 9.33 -5.00
C LYS A 163 -5.09 8.20 -5.25
N VAL A 164 -5.91 8.31 -6.31
CA VAL A 164 -6.85 7.25 -6.74
C VAL A 164 -6.12 5.93 -6.99
N GLN A 165 -4.97 5.97 -7.69
CA GLN A 165 -4.15 4.78 -7.93
C GLN A 165 -3.59 4.17 -6.64
N LEU A 166 -3.11 4.99 -5.69
CA LEU A 166 -2.64 4.50 -4.39
C LEU A 166 -3.78 3.83 -3.61
N PHE A 167 -4.98 4.42 -3.63
CA PHE A 167 -6.14 3.83 -2.98
C PHE A 167 -6.48 2.45 -3.58
N ALA A 168 -6.60 2.38 -4.91
CA ALA A 168 -6.90 1.15 -5.63
C ALA A 168 -5.87 0.05 -5.36
N THR A 169 -4.57 0.37 -5.41
CA THR A 169 -3.48 -0.62 -5.39
C THR A 169 -3.00 -1.00 -3.99
N LEU A 170 -3.16 -0.13 -3.00
CA LEU A 170 -2.59 -0.35 -1.66
C LEU A 170 -3.61 -0.64 -0.58
N VAL A 171 -4.84 -0.12 -0.64
CA VAL A 171 -5.83 -0.30 0.45
C VAL A 171 -7.13 -0.96 0.00
N LEU A 172 -7.49 -0.89 -1.28
CA LEU A 172 -8.70 -1.53 -1.82
C LEU A 172 -8.45 -2.91 -2.44
N ASP A 173 -7.19 -3.25 -2.77
CA ASP A 173 -6.85 -4.58 -3.28
C ASP A 173 -6.86 -5.62 -2.15
N LEU A 174 -8.04 -6.11 -1.79
CA LEU A 174 -8.19 -7.11 -0.73
C LEU A 174 -7.48 -8.43 -1.04
N LYS A 175 -7.06 -8.68 -2.27
CA LYS A 175 -6.29 -9.88 -2.60
C LYS A 175 -4.96 -9.91 -1.84
N ILE A 176 -4.23 -8.81 -1.83
CA ILE A 176 -2.92 -8.75 -1.12
C ILE A 176 -3.13 -8.76 0.40
N TRP A 177 -4.19 -8.10 0.89
CA TRP A 177 -4.51 -8.03 2.32
C TRP A 177 -5.05 -9.33 2.87
N SER A 178 -5.72 -10.15 2.06
CA SER A 178 -6.22 -11.44 2.53
C SER A 178 -5.09 -12.39 2.97
N LEU A 179 -3.85 -12.15 2.54
CA LEU A 179 -2.69 -12.97 2.85
C LEU A 179 -2.18 -12.82 4.28
N CYS A 180 -2.59 -11.78 5.02
CA CYS A 180 -2.11 -11.49 6.37
C CYS A 180 -3.08 -11.96 7.46
N SER A 181 -2.74 -11.73 8.73
CA SER A 181 -3.54 -12.16 9.87
C SER A 181 -4.91 -11.45 9.93
N TYR A 182 -5.89 -12.10 10.57
CA TYR A 182 -7.22 -11.52 10.80
C TYR A 182 -7.15 -10.12 11.44
N GLY A 183 -6.23 -9.91 12.39
CA GLY A 183 -6.04 -8.62 13.06
C GLY A 183 -5.67 -7.49 12.09
N ILE A 184 -4.74 -7.74 11.15
CA ILE A 184 -4.34 -6.77 10.13
C ILE A 184 -5.52 -6.47 9.19
N GLN A 185 -6.22 -7.50 8.72
CA GLN A 185 -7.36 -7.34 7.83
C GLN A 185 -8.47 -6.51 8.50
N LYS A 186 -8.78 -6.80 9.76
CA LYS A 186 -9.75 -6.03 10.54
C LYS A 186 -9.31 -4.58 10.70
N LYS A 187 -8.03 -4.33 10.99
CA LYS A 187 -7.49 -2.97 11.12
C LYS A 187 -7.60 -2.20 9.81
N LEU A 188 -7.34 -2.85 8.68
CA LEU A 188 -7.51 -2.25 7.35
C LEU A 188 -8.97 -1.83 7.14
N LEU A 189 -9.93 -2.74 7.33
CA LEU A 189 -11.36 -2.46 7.11
C LEU A 189 -11.85 -1.32 8.02
N SER A 190 -11.46 -1.33 9.29
CA SER A 190 -11.73 -0.21 10.21
C SER A 190 -11.11 1.10 9.73
N SER A 191 -9.88 1.08 9.20
CA SER A 191 -9.24 2.28 8.65
C SER A 191 -9.91 2.76 7.36
N LEU A 192 -10.41 1.84 6.52
CA LEU A 192 -11.19 2.18 5.33
C LEU A 192 -12.51 2.87 5.73
N ALA A 193 -13.21 2.37 6.75
CA ALA A 193 -14.43 2.98 7.27
C ALA A 193 -14.18 4.43 7.73
N ASP A 194 -13.11 4.65 8.49
CA ASP A 194 -12.69 5.99 8.93
C ASP A 194 -12.34 6.90 7.73
N MET A 195 -11.70 6.35 6.69
CA MET A 195 -11.36 7.11 5.49
C MET A 195 -12.58 7.54 4.69
N VAL A 196 -13.71 6.82 4.71
CA VAL A 196 -14.93 7.24 3.99
C VAL A 196 -15.36 8.65 4.38
N PHE A 197 -15.19 9.05 5.64
CA PHE A 197 -15.59 10.38 6.11
C PHE A 197 -14.78 11.53 5.51
N THR A 198 -13.57 11.27 5.03
CA THR A 198 -12.64 12.30 4.53
C THR A 198 -12.24 12.10 3.07
N GLU A 199 -12.36 10.89 2.54
CA GLU A 199 -11.80 10.45 1.27
C GLU A 199 -12.84 9.71 0.39
N SER A 200 -14.14 9.83 0.67
CA SER A 200 -15.21 9.15 -0.08
C SER A 200 -15.16 9.40 -1.60
N THR A 201 -14.82 10.62 -2.02
CA THR A 201 -14.69 10.97 -3.43
C THR A 201 -13.58 10.19 -4.12
N VAL A 202 -12.40 10.15 -3.50
CA VAL A 202 -11.23 9.41 -3.99
C VAL A 202 -11.50 7.92 -4.02
N MET A 203 -12.13 7.38 -2.97
CA MET A 203 -12.51 5.97 -2.91
C MET A 203 -13.49 5.60 -4.03
N ARG A 204 -14.45 6.47 -4.33
CA ARG A 204 -15.39 6.28 -5.45
C ARG A 204 -14.70 6.32 -6.80
N ASP A 205 -13.80 7.28 -7.01
CA ASP A 205 -13.01 7.38 -8.24
C ASP A 205 -12.08 6.16 -8.41
N ALA A 206 -11.68 5.52 -7.30
CA ALA A 206 -10.96 4.25 -7.29
C ALA A 206 -11.87 3.01 -7.44
N ASN A 207 -13.16 3.20 -7.70
CA ASN A 207 -14.16 2.13 -7.83
C ASN A 207 -14.28 1.24 -6.57
N ALA A 208 -14.18 1.85 -5.38
CA ALA A 208 -14.09 1.13 -4.11
C ALA A 208 -15.24 0.13 -3.88
N ILE A 209 -16.50 0.49 -4.20
CA ILE A 209 -17.64 -0.42 -3.98
C ILE A 209 -17.44 -1.72 -4.76
N GLN A 210 -17.15 -1.65 -6.06
CA GLN A 210 -16.92 -2.83 -6.87
C GLN A 210 -15.70 -3.62 -6.38
N MET A 211 -14.58 -2.94 -6.08
CA MET A 211 -13.36 -3.60 -5.61
C MET A 211 -13.54 -4.31 -4.26
N LEU A 212 -14.28 -3.70 -3.33
CA LEU A 212 -14.60 -4.30 -2.03
C LEU A 212 -15.52 -5.51 -2.19
N LEU A 213 -16.56 -5.40 -3.02
CA LEU A 213 -17.46 -6.52 -3.29
C LEU A 213 -16.73 -7.67 -4.01
N ASP A 214 -15.93 -7.39 -5.04
CA ASP A 214 -15.10 -8.40 -5.72
C ASP A 214 -14.01 -8.98 -4.80
N GLY A 215 -13.48 -8.18 -3.90
CA GLY A 215 -12.50 -8.58 -2.90
C GLY A 215 -13.11 -9.49 -1.85
N CYS A 216 -14.27 -9.12 -1.30
CA CYS A 216 -15.12 -9.96 -0.47
C CYS A 216 -15.31 -11.29 -1.19
N ARG A 217 -15.87 -11.21 -2.43
CA ARG A 217 -15.82 -12.18 -3.53
C ARG A 217 -14.92 -13.39 -3.34
N ARG A 218 -13.67 -13.02 -3.55
CA ARG A 218 -12.54 -13.91 -3.79
C ARG A 218 -11.85 -14.28 -2.49
N CYS A 219 -11.99 -13.48 -1.43
CA CYS A 219 -11.17 -13.60 -0.23
C CYS A 219 -11.95 -14.09 0.98
N TYR A 220 -13.21 -13.67 1.19
CA TYR A 220 -13.95 -13.83 2.45
C TYR A 220 -15.17 -14.78 2.36
N TRP A 221 -15.35 -15.46 1.23
CA TRP A 221 -16.37 -16.51 1.09
C TRP A 221 -16.06 -17.75 1.93
N ILE A 222 -17.01 -18.30 2.70
CA ILE A 222 -16.78 -19.61 3.32
C ILE A 222 -16.68 -20.70 2.25
N VAL A 223 -17.61 -20.71 1.28
CA VAL A 223 -17.64 -21.67 0.17
C VAL A 223 -16.96 -21.05 -1.04
N ARG A 224 -15.82 -21.60 -1.46
CA ARG A 224 -15.00 -21.00 -2.53
C ARG A 224 -15.67 -21.08 -3.90
N GLU A 225 -15.51 -20.02 -4.68
CA GLU A 225 -15.66 -20.06 -6.13
C GLU A 225 -14.41 -20.63 -6.81
N ILE A 226 -14.56 -21.12 -8.04
CA ILE A 226 -13.50 -21.81 -8.82
C ILE A 226 -12.23 -20.96 -9.00
N ASP A 227 -12.35 -19.63 -8.99
CA ASP A 227 -11.23 -18.67 -9.16
C ASP A 227 -10.86 -17.90 -7.87
N SER A 228 -11.25 -18.39 -6.69
CA SER A 228 -10.96 -17.75 -5.40
C SER A 228 -9.48 -17.87 -4.99
N VAL A 229 -8.92 -16.80 -4.41
CA VAL A 229 -7.51 -16.74 -3.98
C VAL A 229 -7.35 -17.43 -2.62
N ASN A 230 -6.32 -18.26 -2.49
CA ASN A 230 -6.08 -19.11 -1.32
C ASN A 230 -5.39 -18.31 -0.20
N SER A 231 -6.17 -17.51 0.53
CA SER A 231 -5.65 -16.54 1.50
C SER A 231 -5.50 -17.09 2.92
N PHE A 232 -6.45 -17.90 3.38
CA PHE A 232 -6.54 -18.33 4.78
C PHE A 232 -5.74 -19.58 5.17
N SER A 233 -5.01 -20.20 4.23
CA SER A 233 -3.97 -21.15 4.65
C SER A 233 -2.94 -21.40 3.54
N LEU A 234 -1.72 -20.95 3.76
CA LEU A 234 -0.54 -21.62 3.21
C LEU A 234 -0.38 -23.04 3.81
N ALA A 235 -1.12 -23.36 4.89
CA ALA A 235 -0.97 -24.57 5.72
C ALA A 235 -2.17 -25.55 5.75
N GLY A 236 -3.18 -25.42 4.86
CA GLY A 236 -4.32 -26.34 4.78
C GLY A 236 -5.35 -26.29 5.94
N ALA A 237 -5.34 -25.24 6.76
CA ALA A 237 -6.27 -25.10 7.89
C ALA A 237 -7.69 -24.72 7.44
N THR A 238 -8.70 -25.23 8.15
CA THR A 238 -10.11 -24.85 7.98
C THR A 238 -10.30 -23.36 8.26
N ARG A 239 -10.96 -22.66 7.33
CA ARG A 239 -11.31 -21.23 7.43
C ARG A 239 -12.06 -20.95 8.75
N PRO A 240 -11.57 -20.05 9.63
CA PRO A 240 -12.26 -19.72 10.87
C PRO A 240 -13.53 -18.91 10.54
N VAL A 241 -14.66 -19.61 10.45
CA VAL A 241 -15.96 -19.06 10.02
C VAL A 241 -16.33 -17.77 10.77
N GLY A 242 -16.10 -17.73 12.09
CA GLY A 242 -16.41 -16.55 12.90
C GLY A 242 -15.58 -15.31 12.54
N GLU A 243 -14.28 -15.47 12.29
CA GLU A 243 -13.40 -14.36 11.90
C GLU A 243 -13.74 -13.87 10.49
N ILE A 244 -14.03 -14.79 9.59
CA ILE A 244 -14.38 -14.45 8.21
C ILE A 244 -15.71 -13.70 8.14
N ASN A 245 -16.74 -14.16 8.88
CA ASN A 245 -18.01 -13.44 8.95
C ASN A 245 -17.83 -12.04 9.53
N ALA A 246 -17.01 -11.90 10.58
CA ALA A 246 -16.68 -10.59 11.11
C ALA A 246 -15.99 -9.67 10.09
N LEU A 247 -15.10 -10.20 9.24
CA LEU A 247 -14.49 -9.42 8.15
C LEU A 247 -15.52 -9.02 7.08
N VAL A 248 -16.46 -9.90 6.74
CA VAL A 248 -17.55 -9.58 5.81
C VAL A 248 -18.42 -8.46 6.39
N ASP A 249 -18.79 -8.54 7.67
CA ASP A 249 -19.58 -7.51 8.35
C ASP A 249 -18.87 -6.15 8.32
N GLU A 250 -17.59 -6.10 8.73
CA GLU A 250 -16.79 -4.87 8.72
C GLU A 250 -16.64 -4.31 7.28
N LEU A 251 -16.50 -5.17 6.27
CA LEU A 251 -16.44 -4.75 4.87
C LEU A 251 -17.77 -4.16 4.38
N LEU A 252 -18.89 -4.78 4.74
CA LEU A 252 -20.22 -4.28 4.38
C LEU A 252 -20.52 -2.95 5.06
N VAL A 253 -20.00 -2.71 6.26
CA VAL A 253 -20.04 -1.37 6.90
C VAL A 253 -19.31 -0.33 6.03
N VAL A 254 -18.12 -0.63 5.49
CA VAL A 254 -17.42 0.30 4.58
C VAL A 254 -18.27 0.58 3.33
N VAL A 255 -18.88 -0.46 2.74
CA VAL A 255 -19.76 -0.30 1.56
C VAL A 255 -20.98 0.55 1.89
N GLU A 256 -21.64 0.30 3.02
CA GLU A 256 -22.78 1.11 3.49
C GLU A 256 -22.38 2.57 3.65
N LEU A 257 -21.27 2.85 4.35
CA LEU A 257 -20.78 4.20 4.54
C LEU A 257 -20.49 4.90 3.19
N LEU A 258 -19.92 4.19 2.21
CA LEU A 258 -19.69 4.73 0.87
C LEU A 258 -21.01 5.08 0.18
N ILE A 259 -22.03 4.23 0.27
CA ILE A 259 -23.37 4.48 -0.30
C ILE A 259 -24.02 5.69 0.39
N VAL A 260 -23.93 5.79 1.71
CA VAL A 260 -24.47 6.93 2.48
C VAL A 260 -23.76 8.24 2.13
N ALA A 261 -22.45 8.20 1.90
CA ALA A 261 -21.67 9.34 1.48
C ALA A 261 -21.85 9.72 0.00
N ALA A 262 -22.67 8.99 -0.77
CA ALA A 262 -22.83 9.23 -2.20
C ALA A 262 -23.62 10.51 -2.50
N PRO A 263 -23.30 11.20 -3.62
CA PRO A 263 -24.23 12.12 -4.25
C PRO A 263 -25.55 11.42 -4.61
N PRO A 264 -26.71 12.09 -4.52
CA PRO A 264 -28.02 11.47 -4.80
C PRO A 264 -28.13 10.81 -6.19
N SER A 265 -27.37 11.29 -7.17
CA SER A 265 -27.34 10.73 -8.53
C SER A 265 -26.71 9.34 -8.61
N LEU A 266 -25.86 8.95 -7.64
CA LEU A 266 -25.11 7.69 -7.66
C LEU A 266 -25.70 6.62 -6.75
N VAL A 267 -26.43 7.01 -5.69
CA VAL A 267 -27.01 6.07 -4.69
C VAL A 267 -27.75 4.91 -5.35
N SER A 268 -28.57 5.19 -6.37
CA SER A 268 -29.34 4.14 -7.03
C SER A 268 -28.47 3.13 -7.79
N ALA A 269 -27.36 3.58 -8.39
CA ALA A 269 -26.41 2.69 -9.05
C ALA A 269 -25.67 1.82 -8.03
N ASP A 270 -25.25 2.40 -6.91
CA ASP A 270 -24.52 1.69 -5.87
C ASP A 270 -25.41 0.64 -5.18
N VAL A 271 -26.66 0.98 -4.88
CA VAL A 271 -27.64 0.03 -4.31
C VAL A 271 -27.90 -1.11 -5.30
N ARG A 272 -27.99 -0.84 -6.61
CA ARG A 272 -28.12 -1.91 -7.62
C ARG A 272 -26.87 -2.79 -7.66
N CYS A 273 -25.68 -2.23 -7.52
CA CYS A 273 -24.43 -2.99 -7.45
C CYS A 273 -24.44 -3.95 -6.26
N LEU A 274 -24.82 -3.46 -5.07
CA LEU A 274 -24.95 -4.28 -3.86
C LEU A 274 -26.01 -5.38 -4.01
N LEU A 275 -27.20 -5.05 -4.55
CA LEU A 275 -28.25 -6.03 -4.78
C LEU A 275 -27.83 -7.09 -5.81
N GLY A 276 -27.16 -6.68 -6.89
CA GLY A 276 -26.63 -7.60 -7.89
C GLY A 276 -25.63 -8.57 -7.26
N PHE A 277 -24.70 -8.06 -6.46
CA PHE A 277 -23.76 -8.88 -5.71
C PHE A 277 -24.45 -9.92 -4.80
N MET A 278 -25.49 -9.53 -4.05
CA MET A 278 -26.23 -10.44 -3.18
C MET A 278 -26.98 -11.54 -3.96
N VAL A 279 -27.49 -11.22 -5.14
CA VAL A 279 -28.23 -12.16 -6.00
C VAL A 279 -27.28 -13.11 -6.73
N ASP A 280 -26.18 -12.59 -7.26
CA ASP A 280 -25.24 -13.34 -8.08
C ASP A 280 -24.35 -14.27 -7.26
N CYS A 281 -24.10 -13.92 -6.00
CA CYS A 281 -23.11 -14.61 -5.17
C CYS A 281 -23.68 -15.09 -3.83
N PRO A 282 -24.74 -15.94 -3.82
CA PRO A 282 -25.35 -16.40 -2.57
C PRO A 282 -24.38 -17.26 -1.76
N GLN A 283 -24.26 -16.99 -0.46
CA GLN A 283 -23.47 -17.79 0.47
C GLN A 283 -24.33 -18.36 1.59
N PRO A 284 -24.46 -19.70 1.70
CA PRO A 284 -25.21 -20.29 2.80
C PRO A 284 -24.60 -19.90 4.15
N ASN A 285 -25.39 -19.27 5.01
CA ASN A 285 -25.00 -18.78 6.35
C ASN A 285 -24.04 -17.57 6.38
N GLN A 286 -23.99 -16.79 5.28
CA GLN A 286 -23.41 -15.44 5.22
C GLN A 286 -24.38 -14.49 4.51
#